data_AF-A0A640SDU9-F1
#
_entry.id   AF-A0A640SDU9-F1
#
_cell.length_a   1.000
_cell.length_b   1.000
_cell.length_c   1.000
_cell.angle_alpha   90.00
_cell.angle_beta   90.00
_cell.angle_gamma   90.00
#
_symmetry.space_group_name_H-M   'P 1'
#
loop_
_entity.id
_entity.type
_entity.pdbx_description
1 polymer ?
#
loop_
_entity_poly.entity_id
_entity_poly.type
_entity_poly.pdbx_seq_one_letter_code
_entity_poly.pdbx_strand_id
1 'polypeptide(L)' 'MLAAIIFVATSGYTWRQLPSSFGPSGATAHRRFSEWSRARVWAKLHRLVLDELGSRGELDWSRCAIDSVNMRALKGGT' A
#
# COMPACT_ATOMS: atom_id res chain seq x y z
N MET A 1 -1.41 11.08 -5.60
CA MET A 1 -0.64 9.89 -6.06
C MET A 1 -0.60 8.77 -5.03
N LEU A 2 -0.07 8.98 -3.81
CA LEU A 2 -0.10 7.95 -2.75
C LEU A 2 -1.53 7.49 -2.43
N ALA A 3 -2.49 8.42 -2.29
CA ALA A 3 -3.89 8.08 -2.03
C ALA A 3 -4.52 7.16 -3.08
N ALA A 4 -4.19 7.36 -4.37
CA ALA A 4 -4.66 6.50 -5.46
C ALA A 4 -4.09 5.07 -5.37
N ILE A 5 -2.81 4.97 -4.99
CA ILE A 5 -2.14 3.67 -4.82
C ILE A 5 -2.71 2.93 -3.61
N ILE A 6 -2.88 3.62 -2.47
CA ILE A 6 -3.49 3.03 -1.27
C ILE A 6 -4.92 2.58 -1.59
N PHE A 7 -5.72 3.42 -2.26
CA PHE A 7 -7.08 3.07 -2.63
C PHE A 7 -7.13 1.76 -3.41
N VAL A 8 -6.36 1.64 -4.50
CA VAL A 8 -6.30 0.40 -5.29
C VAL A 8 -5.84 -0.80 -4.45
N ALA A 9 -4.86 -0.60 -3.56
CA ALA A 9 -4.32 -1.66 -2.71
C ALA A 9 -5.32 -2.16 -1.66
N THR A 10 -6.17 -1.30 -1.10
CA THR A 10 -7.11 -1.67 -0.03
C THR A 10 -8.49 -2.06 -0.53
N SER A 11 -8.90 -1.53 -1.68
CA SER A 11 -10.26 -1.71 -2.21
C SER A 11 -10.42 -2.88 -3.18
N GLY A 12 -9.31 -3.46 -3.67
CA GLY A 12 -9.32 -4.58 -4.61
C GLY A 12 -9.68 -4.21 -6.06
N TYR A 13 -9.95 -2.94 -6.35
CA TYR A 13 -10.15 -2.46 -7.72
C TYR A 13 -8.87 -2.65 -8.54
N THR A 14 -9.03 -2.82 -9.86
CA THR A 14 -7.88 -2.79 -10.76
C THR A 14 -7.40 -1.36 -10.99
N TRP A 15 -6.14 -1.18 -11.39
CA TRP A 15 -5.61 0.13 -11.77
C TRP A 15 -6.47 0.83 -12.83
N ARG A 16 -7.08 0.08 -13.76
CA ARG A 16 -7.95 0.62 -14.81
C ARG A 16 -9.27 1.17 -14.27
N GLN A 17 -9.71 0.71 -13.10
CA GLN A 17 -10.93 1.16 -12.43
C GLN A 17 -10.68 2.29 -11.43
N LEU A 18 -9.46 2.84 -11.38
CA LEU A 18 -9.16 3.98 -10.52
C LEU A 18 -10.06 5.17 -10.91
N PRO A 19 -10.83 5.74 -9.96
CA PRO A 19 -11.65 6.91 -10.23
C PRO A 19 -10.81 8.10 -10.71
N SER A 20 -11.32 8.85 -11.68
CA SER A 20 -10.65 10.05 -12.21
C SER A 20 -10.51 11.17 -11.18
N SER A 21 -11.32 11.17 -10.12
CA SER A 21 -11.26 12.13 -9.02
C SER A 21 -9.92 12.17 -8.27
N PHE A 22 -9.13 11.10 -8.36
CA PHE A 22 -7.81 11.06 -7.73
C PHE A 22 -6.76 11.93 -8.45
N GLY A 23 -6.99 12.27 -9.72
CA GLY A 23 -6.06 13.01 -10.58
C GLY A 23 -5.24 12.13 -11.54
N PRO A 24 -4.35 11.24 -11.08
CA PRO A 24 -3.53 10.44 -11.99
C PRO A 24 -4.35 9.33 -12.63
N SER A 25 -4.00 8.99 -13.87
CA SER A 25 -4.50 7.77 -14.49
C SER A 25 -4.02 6.53 -13.74
N GLY A 26 -4.77 5.44 -13.85
CA GLY A 26 -4.40 4.13 -13.32
C GLY A 26 -3.00 3.69 -13.72
N ALA A 27 -2.62 3.89 -14.98
CA ALA A 27 -1.29 3.57 -15.50
C ALA A 27 -0.18 4.39 -14.81
N THR A 28 -0.43 5.68 -14.57
CA THR A 28 0.52 6.56 -13.87
C THR A 28 0.69 6.13 -12.41
N ALA A 29 -0.41 5.82 -11.73
CA ALA A 29 -0.38 5.31 -10.37
C ALA A 29 0.35 3.95 -10.27
N HIS A 30 0.10 3.04 -11.21
CA HIS A 30 0.77 1.74 -11.28
C HIS A 30 2.28 1.88 -11.52
N ARG A 31 2.70 2.71 -12.48
CA ARG A 31 4.13 2.97 -12.75
C ARG A 31 4.82 3.47 -11.47
N ARG A 32 4.20 4.41 -10.78
CA ARG A 32 4.73 4.94 -9.51
C ARG A 32 4.79 3.86 -8.43
N PHE A 33 3.75 3.05 -8.29
CA PHE A 33 3.76 1.91 -7.39
C PHE A 33 4.94 0.97 -7.68
N SER A 34 5.19 0.62 -8.95
CA SER A 34 6.32 -0.23 -9.34
C SER A 34 7.68 0.40 -9.01
N GLU A 35 7.86 1.69 -9.29
CA GLU A 35 9.08 2.44 -8.94
C GLU A 35 9.34 2.42 -7.43
N TRP A 36 8.29 2.68 -6.64
CA TRP A 36 8.36 2.69 -5.18
C TRP A 36 8.62 1.32 -4.58
N SER A 37 8.04 0.27 -5.15
CA SER A 37 8.32 -1.11 -4.76
C SER A 37 9.78 -1.47 -5.03
N ARG A 38 10.34 -1.09 -6.18
CA ARG A 38 11.77 -1.29 -6.48
C ARG A 38 12.68 -0.51 -5.53
N ALA A 39 12.31 0.71 -5.21
CA ALA A 39 13.03 1.57 -4.27
C ALA A 39 12.77 1.25 -2.79
N ARG A 40 11.99 0.20 -2.48
CA ARG A 40 11.59 -0.21 -1.11
C ARG A 40 10.96 0.93 -0.29
N VAL A 41 10.26 1.85 -0.94
CA VAL A 41 9.60 2.99 -0.30
C VAL A 41 8.53 2.51 0.69
N TRP A 42 7.81 1.44 0.38
CA TRP A 42 6.79 0.88 1.28
C TRP A 42 7.34 0.46 2.63
N ALA A 43 8.54 -0.14 2.67
CA ALA A 43 9.18 -0.53 3.93
C ALA A 43 9.54 0.70 4.78
N LYS A 44 10.02 1.78 4.15
CA LYS A 44 10.33 3.04 4.83
C LYS A 44 9.05 3.71 5.34
N LEU A 45 8.01 3.76 4.51
CA LEU A 45 6.72 4.34 4.88
C LEU A 45 6.10 3.60 6.07
N HIS A 46 6.11 2.26 6.04
CA HIS A 46 5.62 1.44 7.13
C HIS A 46 6.35 1.75 8.44
N ARG A 47 7.69 1.85 8.40
CA ARG A 47 8.48 2.22 9.58
C ARG A 47 8.14 3.61 10.09
N LEU A 48 8.00 4.61 9.23
CA LEU A 48 7.64 5.97 9.64
C LEU A 48 6.25 6.01 10.30
N VAL A 49 5.29 5.24 9.79
CA VAL A 49 3.95 5.14 10.39
C VAL A 49 4.03 4.48 11.77
N LEU A 50 4.81 3.40 11.91
CA LEU A 50 5.04 2.75 13.21
C LEU A 50 5.77 3.67 14.20
N ASP A 51 6.81 4.38 13.75
CA ASP A 51 7.56 5.29 14.60
C ASP A 51 6.66 6.44 15.09
N GLU A 52 5.80 7.00 14.23
CA GLU A 52 4.83 8.03 14.61
C GLU A 52 3.80 7.50 15.61
N LEU A 53 3.16 6.35 15.34
CA LEU A 53 2.18 5.73 16.25
C LEU A 53 2.81 5.33 17.59
N GLY A 54 4.07 4.90 17.57
CA GLY A 54 4.86 4.61 18.76
C GLY A 54 5.14 5.85 19.59
N SER A 55 5.49 6.96 18.92
CA SER A 55 5.72 8.25 19.61
C SER A 55 4.46 8.79 20.30
N ARG A 56 3.27 8.47 19.77
CA ARG A 56 1.97 8.84 20.34
C ARG A 56 1.48 7.89 21.44
N GLY A 57 2.17 6.77 21.67
CA GLY A 57 1.73 5.75 22.63
C GLY A 57 0.48 4.98 22.18
N GLU A 58 0.09 5.07 20.90
CA GLU A 58 -1.11 4.43 20.33
C GLU A 58 -0.83 3.04 19.75
N LEU A 59 0.43 2.58 19.78
CA LEU A 59 0.80 1.23 19.40
C LEU A 59 0.33 0.23 20.47
N ASP A 60 -0.85 -0.35 20.25
CA ASP A 60 -1.27 -1.57 20.93
C ASP A 60 -0.49 -2.77 20.38
N TRP A 61 0.64 -3.06 21.02
CA TRP A 61 1.52 -4.19 20.69
C TRP A 61 0.82 -5.55 20.78
N SER A 62 -0.37 -5.66 21.39
CA SER A 62 -1.14 -6.91 21.46
C SER A 62 -1.81 -7.29 20.14
N ARG A 63 -2.08 -6.31 19.24
CA ARG A 63 -2.65 -6.53 17.89
C ARG A 63 -1.62 -6.50 16.77
N CYS A 64 -0.47 -5.86 16.99
CA CYS A 64 0.53 -5.55 15.95
C CYS A 64 1.28 -6.78 15.39
N ALA A 65 1.18 -7.96 16.02
CA ALA A 65 1.80 -9.19 15.51
C ALA A 65 0.97 -9.90 14.42
N ILE A 66 -0.31 -9.55 14.25
CA ILE A 66 -1.22 -10.16 13.27
C ILE A 66 -1.37 -9.25 12.04
N ASP A 67 -0.27 -8.83 11.43
CA ASP A 67 -0.31 -8.40 10.03
C ASP A 67 0.98 -8.83 9.32
N SER A 68 1.32 -10.10 9.51
CA SER A 68 2.35 -10.77 8.73
C SER A 68 1.84 -10.94 7.31
N VAL A 69 2.18 -9.98 6.46
CA VAL A 69 2.29 -10.06 4.99
C VAL A 69 1.13 -10.77 4.28
N ASN A 70 0.14 -9.99 3.82
CA ASN A 70 -0.68 -10.41 2.69
C ASN A 70 0.20 -10.42 1.41
N MET A 71 1.03 -11.46 1.28
CA MET A 71 1.63 -11.82 0.00
C MET A 71 0.52 -12.33 -0.89
N ARG A 72 0.31 -11.62 -2.01
CA ARG A 72 -0.59 -11.99 -3.09
C ARG A 72 -0.41 -13.46 -3.45
N ALA A 73 -1.46 -14.27 -3.33
CA ALA A 73 -1.48 -15.62 -3.90
C ALA A 73 -1.30 -15.52 -5.42
N LEU A 74 -0.14 -15.96 -5.92
CA LEU A 74 0.09 -16.14 -7.35
C LEU A 74 -0.59 -17.44 -7.78
N LYS A 75 -1.93 -17.48 -7.81
CA LYS A 75 -2.64 -18.60 -8.45
C LYS A 75 -2.63 -18.36 -9.96
N GLY A 76 -1.56 -18.82 -10.60
CA GLY A 76 -1.56 -19.07 -12.03
C GLY A 76 -2.63 -20.11 -12.34
N GLY A 77 -3.68 -19.69 -13.05
CA GLY A 77 -4.61 -20.60 -13.69
C GLY A 77 -4.13 -20.84 -15.12
N THR A 78 -3.54 -22.00 -15.36
CA THR A 78 -3.81 -22.83 -16.53
C THR A 78 -3.55 -24.27 -16.13
#